data_AF-A0A5N9H452-F1
#
_entry.id   AF-A0A5N9H452-F1
#
_cell.length_a   1.000
_cell.length_b   1.000
_cell.length_c   1.000
_cell.angle_alpha   90.00
_cell.angle_beta   90.00
_cell.angle_gamma   90.00
#
_symmetry.space_group_name_H-M   'P 1'
#
loop_
_entity.id
_entity.type
_entity.pdbx_description
1 polymer ?
#
loop_
_entity_poly.entity_id
_entity_poly.type
_entity_poly.pdbx_seq_one_letter_code
_entity_poly.pdbx_strand_id
1 'polypeptide(L)'
;MAEQDIALMAHLMRRAGFGATYEELERRVSAGYEATVDELLNPESQPDLDMDILERHFIDWRDMNALEVNQAYWTYRMINTQRPLQEKVALFWHGILCTGNSKCEHGRQVQLQLDMFRD
;
A
#
# COMPACT_ATOMS: atom_id res chain seq x y z
N MET A 1 9.60 -19.69 21.51
CA MET A 1 8.19 -19.44 21.15
C MET A 1 8.06 -18.00 20.68
N ALA A 2 8.13 -16.98 21.55
CA ALA A 2 8.03 -15.57 21.15
C ALA A 2 8.94 -15.15 19.97
N GLU A 3 10.22 -15.55 19.95
CA GLU A 3 11.14 -15.23 18.85
C GLU A 3 10.72 -15.90 17.51
N GLN A 4 10.19 -17.12 17.56
CA GLN A 4 9.70 -17.84 16.39
C GLN A 4 8.41 -17.20 15.86
N ASP A 5 7.52 -16.77 16.76
CA ASP A 5 6.27 -16.10 16.41
C ASP A 5 6.55 -14.75 15.73
N ILE A 6 7.52 -13.98 16.24
CA ILE A 6 7.98 -12.74 15.62
C ILE A 6 8.59 -13.01 14.24
N ALA A 7 9.45 -14.03 14.10
CA ALA A 7 10.06 -14.36 12.82
C ALA A 7 9.00 -14.76 11.76
N LEU A 8 7.99 -15.53 12.17
CA LEU A 8 6.87 -15.92 11.32
C LEU A 8 6.01 -14.71 10.92
N MET A 9 5.66 -13.85 11.87
CA MET A 9 4.91 -12.61 11.60
C MET A 9 5.70 -11.68 10.68
N ALA A 10 7.01 -11.55 10.88
CA ALA A 10 7.89 -10.76 10.03
C ALA A 10 7.92 -11.31 8.59
N HIS A 11 7.90 -12.64 8.44
CA HIS A 11 7.77 -13.26 7.13
C HIS A 11 6.44 -12.90 6.47
N LEU A 12 5.31 -13.03 7.21
CA LEU A 12 4.00 -12.62 6.72
C LEU A 12 4.01 -11.16 6.26
N MET A 13 4.46 -10.22 7.08
CA MET A 13 4.46 -8.79 6.74
C MET A 13 5.36 -8.44 5.55
N ARG A 14 6.46 -9.17 5.33
CA ARG A 14 7.28 -9.04 4.09
C ARG A 14 6.57 -9.60 2.86
N ARG A 15 5.67 -10.58 3.01
CA ARG A 15 4.91 -11.19 1.91
C ARG A 15 3.61 -10.45 1.62
N ALA A 16 2.90 -9.99 2.64
CA ALA A 16 1.65 -9.25 2.53
C ALA A 16 1.83 -7.73 2.42
N GLY A 17 3.02 -7.19 2.73
CA GLY A 17 3.29 -5.75 2.64
C GLY A 17 4.74 -5.46 2.24
N PHE A 18 5.25 -4.32 2.69
CA PHE A 18 6.64 -3.90 2.47
C PHE A 18 7.54 -4.17 3.68
N GLY A 19 7.07 -5.00 4.62
CA GLY A 19 7.67 -5.20 5.94
C GLY A 19 6.86 -4.51 7.04
N ALA A 20 7.39 -4.54 8.26
CA ALA A 20 6.82 -3.90 9.43
C ALA A 20 7.95 -3.60 10.43
N THR A 21 7.78 -2.59 11.29
CA THR A 21 8.74 -2.33 12.36
C THR A 21 8.65 -3.40 13.44
N TYR A 22 9.68 -3.53 14.27
CA TYR A 22 9.70 -4.53 15.34
C TYR A 22 8.51 -4.35 16.31
N GLU A 23 8.18 -3.11 16.65
CA GLU A 23 7.05 -2.78 17.54
C GLU A 23 5.70 -3.18 16.92
N GLU A 24 5.55 -3.06 15.60
CA GLU A 24 4.35 -3.51 14.91
C GLU A 24 4.26 -5.05 14.87
N LEU A 25 5.39 -5.73 14.70
CA LEU A 25 5.45 -7.18 14.78
C LEU A 25 5.03 -7.68 16.17
N GLU A 26 5.51 -7.06 17.24
CA GLU A 26 5.10 -7.41 18.61
C GLU A 26 3.59 -7.22 18.84
N ARG A 27 3.01 -6.13 18.33
CA ARG A 27 1.55 -5.90 18.39
C ARG A 27 0.77 -6.97 17.63
N ARG A 28 1.17 -7.29 16.40
CA ARG A 28 0.50 -8.29 15.56
C ARG A 28 0.66 -9.71 16.10
N VAL A 29 1.83 -10.06 16.64
CA VAL A 29 2.03 -11.33 17.36
C VAL A 29 1.11 -11.43 18.58
N SER A 30 0.97 -10.32 19.32
CA SER A 30 0.06 -10.27 20.49
C SER A 30 -1.41 -10.41 20.09
N ALA A 31 -1.81 -9.87 18.93
CA ALA A 31 -3.14 -10.05 18.35
C ALA A 31 -3.39 -11.48 17.82
N GLY A 32 -2.33 -12.14 17.35
CA GLY A 32 -2.36 -13.48 16.80
C GLY A 32 -2.27 -13.52 15.28
N TYR A 33 -1.75 -14.63 14.75
CA TYR A 33 -1.48 -14.79 13.33
C TYR A 33 -2.75 -14.75 12.47
N GLU A 34 -3.75 -15.58 12.80
CA GLU A 34 -5.00 -15.65 12.04
C GLU A 34 -5.77 -14.32 12.05
N ALA A 35 -5.81 -13.64 13.19
CA ALA A 35 -6.43 -12.32 13.30
C ALA A 35 -5.72 -11.29 12.41
N THR A 36 -4.39 -11.33 12.33
CA THR A 36 -3.61 -10.47 11.43
C THR A 36 -3.89 -10.78 9.96
N VAL A 37 -4.01 -12.07 9.60
CA VAL A 37 -4.35 -12.48 8.22
C VAL A 37 -5.74 -11.98 7.85
N ASP A 38 -6.73 -12.14 8.73
CA ASP A 38 -8.09 -11.66 8.50
C ASP A 38 -8.13 -10.14 8.34
N GLU A 39 -7.43 -9.37 9.18
CA GLU A 39 -7.32 -7.92 9.05
C GLU A 39 -6.69 -7.50 7.70
N LEU A 40 -5.65 -8.22 7.25
CA LEU A 40 -4.98 -7.93 5.96
C LEU A 40 -5.87 -8.21 4.75
N LEU A 41 -6.71 -9.25 4.83
CA LEU A 41 -7.61 -9.64 3.75
C LEU A 41 -8.88 -8.77 3.66
N ASN A 42 -9.24 -8.06 4.74
CA ASN A 42 -10.40 -7.18 4.82
C ASN A 42 -9.95 -5.71 5.01
N PRO A 43 -9.37 -5.04 3.99
CA PRO A 43 -8.80 -3.70 4.11
C PRO A 43 -9.80 -2.63 4.61
N GLU A 44 -11.08 -2.80 4.32
CA GLU A 44 -12.18 -1.93 4.76
C GLU A 44 -12.38 -1.91 6.28
N SER A 45 -11.84 -2.91 7.00
CA SER A 45 -11.84 -2.93 8.47
C SER A 45 -10.92 -1.86 9.09
N GLN A 46 -9.99 -1.32 8.29
CA GLN A 46 -9.03 -0.30 8.69
C GLN A 46 -9.35 1.03 8.00
N PRO A 47 -9.06 2.18 8.62
CA PRO A 47 -9.24 3.48 7.95
C PRO A 47 -8.32 3.59 6.73
N ASP A 48 -8.77 4.31 5.70
CA ASP A 48 -7.88 4.71 4.62
C ASP A 48 -7.01 5.90 5.04
N LEU A 49 -5.98 6.21 4.26
CA LEU A 49 -5.17 7.40 4.43
C LEU A 49 -5.98 8.68 4.18
N ASP A 50 -5.91 9.61 5.13
CA ASP A 50 -6.39 10.97 4.94
C ASP A 50 -5.40 11.75 4.06
N MET A 51 -5.78 11.94 2.80
CA MET A 51 -4.97 12.62 1.80
C MET A 51 -5.34 14.11 1.64
N ASP A 52 -6.43 14.57 2.24
CA ASP A 52 -7.00 15.91 1.97
C ASP A 52 -6.02 17.04 2.29
N ILE A 53 -5.34 16.96 3.43
CA ILE A 53 -4.34 17.95 3.86
C ILE A 53 -3.11 17.90 2.95
N LEU A 54 -2.71 16.70 2.51
CA LEU A 54 -1.55 16.52 1.65
C LEU A 54 -1.83 17.03 0.25
N GLU A 55 -2.96 16.70 -0.35
CA GLU A 55 -3.37 17.19 -1.66
C GLU A 55 -3.52 18.72 -1.69
N ARG A 56 -3.84 19.34 -0.54
CA ARG A 56 -3.83 20.81 -0.42
C ARG A 56 -2.42 21.42 -0.43
N HIS A 57 -1.43 20.74 0.12
CA HIS A 57 -0.04 21.22 0.15
C HIS A 57 0.73 20.84 -1.12
N PHE A 58 0.44 19.65 -1.65
CA PHE A 58 0.99 19.10 -2.88
C PHE A 58 -0.08 19.16 -3.97
N ILE A 59 -0.39 20.37 -4.43
CA ILE A 59 -1.49 20.64 -5.37
C ILE A 59 -1.45 19.77 -6.63
N ASP A 60 -0.26 19.40 -7.10
CA ASP A 60 -0.08 18.57 -8.28
C ASP A 60 -0.61 17.14 -8.08
N TRP A 61 -0.74 16.66 -6.83
CA TRP A 61 -1.28 15.33 -6.51
C TRP A 61 -2.74 15.18 -6.91
N ARG A 62 -3.47 16.29 -7.04
CA ARG A 62 -4.85 16.28 -7.50
C ARG A 62 -4.97 16.02 -9.00
N ASP A 63 -4.09 16.63 -9.79
CA ASP A 63 -4.15 16.56 -11.26
C ASP A 63 -3.30 15.42 -11.83
N MET A 64 -2.20 15.07 -11.15
CA MET A 64 -1.26 14.00 -11.53
C MET A 64 -0.82 14.05 -12.99
N ASN A 65 -0.49 15.25 -13.47
CA ASN A 65 -0.12 15.45 -14.87
C ASN A 65 1.22 14.79 -15.22
N ALA A 66 2.15 14.75 -14.28
CA ALA A 66 3.47 14.17 -14.47
C ALA A 66 3.64 12.82 -13.75
N LEU A 67 4.48 11.94 -14.29
CA LEU A 67 4.68 10.59 -13.78
C LEU A 67 5.28 10.60 -12.37
N GLU A 68 6.26 11.47 -12.14
CA GLU A 68 6.94 11.65 -10.85
C GLU A 68 5.97 12.04 -9.74
N VAL A 69 4.90 12.76 -10.07
CA VAL A 69 3.85 13.15 -9.12
C VAL A 69 3.01 11.94 -8.73
N ASN A 70 2.61 11.12 -9.71
CA ASN A 70 1.91 9.86 -9.46
C ASN A 70 2.76 8.89 -8.62
N GLN A 71 4.04 8.76 -8.95
CA GLN A 71 4.99 7.93 -8.18
C GLN A 71 5.12 8.41 -6.74
N ALA A 72 5.24 9.72 -6.52
CA ALA A 72 5.32 10.30 -5.18
C ALA A 72 4.04 10.05 -4.36
N TYR A 73 2.87 10.29 -4.95
CA TYR A 73 1.58 10.05 -4.31
C TYR A 73 1.43 8.59 -3.88
N TRP A 74 1.66 7.64 -4.80
CA TRP A 74 1.46 6.24 -4.48
C TRP A 74 2.53 5.68 -3.55
N THR A 75 3.77 6.13 -3.68
CA THR A 75 4.84 5.79 -2.72
C THR A 75 4.49 6.26 -1.31
N TYR A 76 3.94 7.47 -1.18
CA TYR A 76 3.44 7.94 0.11
C TYR A 76 2.36 7.01 0.68
N ARG A 77 1.42 6.55 -0.15
CA ARG A 77 0.40 5.58 0.27
C ARG A 77 1.01 4.25 0.71
N MET A 78 1.92 3.67 -0.07
CA MET A 78 2.58 2.40 0.24
C MET A 78 3.32 2.39 1.57
N ILE A 79 3.86 3.54 1.99
CA ILE A 79 4.62 3.68 3.24
C ILE A 79 3.70 3.91 4.44
N ASN A 80 2.65 4.72 4.29
CA ASN A 80 1.89 5.24 5.44
C ASN A 80 0.55 4.52 5.66
N THR A 81 0.09 3.72 4.71
CA THR A 81 -1.21 3.04 4.83
C THR A 81 -1.21 1.96 5.90
N GLN A 82 -2.36 1.76 6.53
CA GLN A 82 -2.62 0.60 7.38
C GLN A 82 -3.08 -0.63 6.56
N ARG A 83 -3.29 -0.46 5.25
CA ARG A 83 -3.77 -1.48 4.31
C ARG A 83 -2.65 -1.96 3.35
N PRO A 84 -1.52 -2.53 3.84
CA PRO A 84 -0.36 -2.78 2.99
C PRO A 84 -0.59 -3.85 1.92
N LEU A 85 -1.48 -4.81 2.18
CA LEU A 85 -1.81 -5.86 1.20
C LEU A 85 -2.55 -5.30 -0.01
N GLN A 86 -3.45 -4.33 0.20
CA GLN A 86 -4.16 -3.66 -0.89
C GLN A 86 -3.18 -3.01 -1.87
N GLU A 87 -2.21 -2.24 -1.36
CA GLU A 87 -1.20 -1.58 -2.21
C GLU A 87 -0.26 -2.60 -2.87
N LYS A 88 0.08 -3.68 -2.17
CA LYS A 88 0.96 -4.71 -2.72
C LYS A 88 0.31 -5.52 -3.84
N VAL A 89 -0.98 -5.82 -3.72
CA VAL A 89 -1.76 -6.48 -4.77
C VAL A 89 -1.86 -5.57 -6.00
N ALA A 90 -2.12 -4.28 -5.80
CA ALA A 90 -2.13 -3.31 -6.89
C ALA A 90 -0.77 -3.23 -7.61
N LEU A 91 0.35 -3.24 -6.85
CA LEU A 91 1.70 -3.28 -7.42
C LEU A 91 1.99 -4.57 -8.17
N PHE A 92 1.55 -5.71 -7.65
CA PHE A 92 1.67 -6.99 -8.35
C PHE A 92 0.96 -6.94 -9.71
N TRP A 93 -0.30 -6.49 -9.74
CA TRP A 93 -1.06 -6.41 -10.99
C TRP A 93 -0.52 -5.36 -11.95
N HIS A 94 -0.08 -4.21 -11.47
CA HIS A 94 0.56 -3.20 -12.31
C HIS A 94 1.86 -3.73 -12.94
N GLY A 95 2.60 -4.60 -12.26
CA GLY A 95 3.78 -5.26 -12.81
C GLY A 95 3.49 -6.22 -13.98
N ILE A 96 2.27 -6.78 -14.05
CA ILE A 96 1.84 -7.69 -15.11
C ILE A 96 1.10 -6.95 -16.22
N LEU A 97 0.18 -6.05 -15.84
CA LEU A 97 -0.73 -5.31 -16.71
C LEU A 97 -0.30 -3.85 -16.81
N CYS A 98 1.00 -3.60 -16.97
CA CYS A 98 1.59 -2.27 -16.88
C CYS A 98 1.02 -1.28 -17.93
N THR A 99 0.47 -0.15 -17.46
CA THR A 99 0.22 1.02 -18.32
C THR A 99 1.48 1.86 -18.43
N GLY A 100 2.06 1.93 -19.62
CA GLY A 100 3.28 2.70 -19.86
C GLY A 100 3.01 4.19 -20.00
N ASN A 101 3.59 5.01 -19.11
CA ASN A 101 3.52 6.47 -19.24
C ASN A 101 4.06 6.98 -20.59
N SER A 102 5.05 6.30 -21.18
CA SER A 102 5.58 6.64 -22.51
C SER A 102 4.58 6.45 -23.66
N LYS A 103 3.40 5.90 -23.40
CA LYS A 103 2.33 5.70 -24.39
C LYS A 103 1.14 6.62 -24.17
N CYS A 104 0.79 6.89 -22.91
CA CYS A 104 -0.33 7.76 -22.57
C CYS A 104 0.10 9.21 -22.36
N GLU A 105 1.38 9.45 -22.07
CA GLU A 105 1.97 10.75 -21.71
C GLU A 105 1.17 11.52 -20.65
N HIS A 106 0.57 10.77 -19.72
CA HIS A 106 -0.30 11.34 -18.70
C HIS A 106 -0.28 10.48 -17.43
N GLY A 107 0.29 11.01 -16.35
CA GLY A 107 0.46 10.28 -15.08
C GLY A 107 -0.86 9.80 -14.47
N ARG A 108 -1.93 10.60 -14.59
CA ARG A 108 -3.28 10.26 -14.15
C ARG A 108 -3.83 8.94 -14.70
N GLN A 109 -3.46 8.53 -15.92
CA GLN A 109 -3.91 7.25 -16.47
C GLN A 109 -3.29 6.07 -15.72
N VAL A 110 -2.05 6.21 -15.26
CA VAL A 110 -1.40 5.21 -14.39
C VAL A 110 -2.11 5.15 -13.04
N GLN A 111 -2.45 6.31 -12.43
CA GLN A 111 -3.21 6.32 -11.17
C GLN A 111 -4.56 5.61 -11.28
N LEU A 112 -5.33 5.90 -12.34
CA LEU A 112 -6.65 5.28 -12.53
C LEU A 112 -6.56 3.76 -12.60
N GLN A 113 -5.52 3.23 -13.25
CA GLN A 113 -5.26 1.80 -13.26
C GLN A 113 -4.90 1.27 -11.86
N LEU A 114 -4.05 1.99 -11.11
CA LEU A 114 -3.68 1.59 -9.76
C LEU A 114 -4.91 1.54 -8.85
N ASP A 115 -5.78 2.55 -8.92
CA ASP A 115 -7.04 2.57 -8.16
C ASP A 115 -7.95 1.41 -8.53
N MET A 116 -8.08 1.10 -9.84
CA MET A 116 -8.84 -0.07 -10.31
C MET A 116 -8.29 -1.40 -9.76
N PHE A 117 -6.98 -1.54 -9.51
CA PHE A 117 -6.42 -2.75 -8.91
C PHE A 117 -6.48 -2.77 -7.38
N ARG A 118 -6.80 -1.63 -6.75
CA ARG A 118 -6.95 -1.48 -5.30
C ARG A 118 -8.39 -1.77 -4.85
N ASP A 119 -9.36 -1.53 -5.71
CA ASP A 119 -10.79 -1.85 -5.54
C ASP A 119 -11.09 -3.35 -5.77
#